data_AF-A0A1W9VJS1-F1
#
_entry.id   AF-A0A1W9VJS1-F1
#
_cell.length_a   1.000
_cell.length_b   1.000
_cell.length_c   1.000
_cell.angle_alpha   90.00
_cell.angle_beta   90.00
_cell.angle_gamma   90.00
#
_symmetry.space_group_name_H-M   'P 1'
#
loop_
_entity.id
_entity.type
_entity.pdbx_description
1 polymer ?
#
loop_
_entity_poly.entity_id
_entity_poly.type
_entity_poly.pdbx_seq_one_letter_code
_entity_poly.pdbx_strand_id
1 'polypeptide(L)'
;MKFFNTAGPVNRPEHYKIDPLTRWDLDEILMLILQEKYFILHAPRQTGKTSSLLALRDYLNKGNDYFALYINVEVGQAERNNIENAMEIIVSEISSRVNDTELKGILSSIQKEGGAKQLKEAIEALSAFYSKPVVLFIDEIDALIGDTLLSVLRQIRSGYDKRPSHFPSSIVLCGVRDIKDYRIQTENKEIITGGSAFNIKAKSLTIGNFTPKEVAELFTQHVEETGQSFESGVYKKIYDKSGGQPWLVNAIGYELTYEMKENRNREVSITLDMVDEAINRIILSRATHLDQLADKLKEDRVRRIIAPMILGEESNPVDDDIQYCIDLGLIKRTPRGLEVSNPIYKEIIPRELTLSRQESFMTRFAPDWLDDEGLIDTNRLFTMFTDFWRENSDIWGTNIAGYHEAAPQLVFQAFLQRVANGKGFIAREFGLGRKRTDIMLKWRSSDRLEIQKIVVEIKILTPKDSLESVITKALTQTAEYSDIVGSTENHILIFDRDEVKKEWREKLFKEQREYNGESFTIWGC
;
A
#
# COMPACT_ATOMS: atom_id res chain seq x y z
N MET A 1 9.39 26.03 11.50
CA MET A 1 8.56 25.02 12.18
C MET A 1 8.58 23.77 11.32
N LYS A 2 9.00 22.64 11.87
CA LYS A 2 9.01 21.37 11.16
C LYS A 2 7.65 20.69 11.20
N PHE A 3 7.43 19.82 10.22
CA PHE A 3 6.21 19.05 10.05
C PHE A 3 6.51 17.64 9.50
N PHE A 4 5.55 16.73 9.68
CA PHE A 4 5.60 15.39 9.08
C PHE A 4 5.35 15.48 7.58
N ASN A 5 6.12 14.77 6.76
CA ASN A 5 6.02 14.91 5.30
C ASN A 5 5.33 13.71 4.65
N THR A 6 4.31 13.98 3.84
CA THR A 6 3.52 12.96 3.12
C THR A 6 3.71 13.01 1.60
N ALA A 7 4.51 13.96 1.09
CA ALA A 7 4.70 14.18 -0.35
C ALA A 7 6.19 14.33 -0.72
N GLY A 8 6.63 13.59 -1.74
CA GLY A 8 7.98 13.67 -2.27
C GLY A 8 9.09 13.25 -1.28
N PRO A 9 10.36 13.47 -1.62
CA PRO A 9 11.49 13.10 -0.78
C PRO A 9 11.55 13.87 0.54
N VAL A 10 11.96 13.19 1.61
CA VAL A 10 12.12 13.76 2.95
C VAL A 10 13.54 14.34 3.10
N ASN A 11 13.84 15.39 2.34
CA ASN A 11 15.20 15.95 2.24
C ASN A 11 15.34 17.40 2.74
N ARG A 12 14.26 18.01 3.23
CA ARG A 12 14.27 19.41 3.68
C ARG A 12 14.55 19.56 5.18
N PRO A 13 15.09 20.71 5.65
CA PRO A 13 15.25 21.01 7.07
C PRO A 13 13.92 21.08 7.85
N GLU A 14 12.83 21.43 7.16
CA GLU A 14 11.50 21.60 7.74
C GLU A 14 10.75 20.27 7.93
N HIS A 15 11.35 19.12 7.60
CA HIS A 15 10.69 17.84 7.77
C HIS A 15 11.20 17.14 9.04
N TYR A 16 10.29 16.59 9.85
CA TYR A 16 10.66 15.52 10.78
C TYR A 16 11.10 14.32 9.96
N LYS A 17 12.25 13.72 10.32
CA LYS A 17 12.80 12.62 9.54
C LYS A 17 13.70 11.72 10.37
N ILE A 18 13.64 10.43 10.08
CA ILE A 18 14.70 9.50 10.41
C ILE A 18 15.80 9.68 9.36
N ASP A 19 17.06 9.65 9.79
CA ASP A 19 18.19 9.80 8.88
C ASP A 19 18.10 8.74 7.77
N PRO A 20 17.91 9.13 6.49
CA PRO A 20 17.79 8.19 5.40
C PRO A 20 19.00 7.25 5.25
N LEU A 21 20.18 7.65 5.73
CA LEU A 21 21.38 6.79 5.70
C LEU A 21 21.30 5.63 6.71
N THR A 22 20.48 5.75 7.76
CA THR A 22 20.32 4.71 8.79
C THR A 22 19.17 3.74 8.49
N ARG A 23 18.40 3.98 7.42
CA ARG A 23 17.22 3.19 7.03
C ARG A 23 17.55 1.86 6.36
N TRP A 24 18.82 1.62 6.12
CA TRP A 24 19.40 0.48 5.43
C TRP A 24 20.84 0.26 5.90
N ASP A 25 21.43 -0.87 5.53
CA ASP A 25 22.80 -1.20 5.89
C ASP A 25 23.78 -0.36 5.04
N LEU A 26 24.15 0.82 5.57
CA LEU A 26 25.08 1.73 4.89
C LEU A 26 26.46 1.09 4.68
N ASP A 27 26.96 0.34 5.65
CA ASP A 27 28.28 -0.29 5.58
C ASP A 27 28.32 -1.32 4.46
N GLU A 28 27.28 -2.14 4.32
CA GLU A 28 27.14 -3.06 3.19
C GLU A 28 27.10 -2.31 1.85
N ILE A 29 26.36 -1.19 1.76
CA ILE A 29 26.27 -0.40 0.53
C ILE A 29 27.63 0.19 0.14
N LEU A 30 28.34 0.77 1.11
CA LEU A 30 29.68 1.30 0.89
C LEU A 30 30.66 0.19 0.49
N MET A 31 30.54 -1.00 1.06
CA MET A 31 31.32 -2.17 0.66
C MET A 31 31.03 -2.61 -0.77
N LEU A 32 29.76 -2.61 -1.20
CA LEU A 32 29.39 -2.90 -2.59
C LEU A 32 29.94 -1.87 -3.57
N ILE A 33 29.91 -0.58 -3.20
CA ILE A 33 30.47 0.51 -4.02
C ILE A 33 32.00 0.36 -4.11
N LEU A 34 32.67 0.10 -2.98
CA LEU A 34 34.11 -0.13 -2.92
C LEU A 34 34.55 -1.31 -3.79
N GLN A 35 33.75 -2.38 -3.84
CA GLN A 35 33.97 -3.55 -4.68
C GLN A 35 33.52 -3.36 -6.14
N GLU A 36 33.13 -2.14 -6.52
CA GLU A 36 32.63 -1.82 -7.86
C GLU A 36 31.48 -2.76 -8.26
N LYS A 37 30.53 -2.99 -7.36
CA LYS A 37 29.38 -3.85 -7.65
C LYS A 37 28.20 -3.03 -8.15
N TYR A 38 27.50 -3.58 -9.13
CA TYR A 38 26.17 -3.11 -9.51
C TYR A 38 25.15 -3.85 -8.67
N PHE A 39 24.18 -3.14 -8.11
CA PHE A 39 23.17 -3.74 -7.24
C PHE A 39 21.82 -3.05 -7.41
N ILE A 40 20.79 -3.67 -6.85
CA ILE A 40 19.41 -3.20 -6.95
C ILE A 40 18.96 -2.76 -5.58
N LEU A 41 18.26 -1.63 -5.52
CA LEU A 41 17.46 -1.21 -4.38
C LEU A 41 15.99 -1.38 -4.74
N HIS A 42 15.25 -2.22 -4.03
CA HIS A 42 13.81 -2.30 -4.24
C HIS A 42 13.03 -2.24 -2.94
N ALA A 43 11.92 -1.54 -2.96
CA ALA A 43 11.00 -1.45 -1.83
C ALA A 43 9.64 -0.94 -2.31
N PRO A 44 8.57 -1.22 -1.56
CA PRO A 44 7.25 -0.66 -1.83
C PRO A 44 7.27 0.86 -2.04
N ARG A 45 6.23 1.38 -2.69
CA ARG A 45 6.05 2.83 -2.86
C ARG A 45 6.02 3.52 -1.50
N GLN A 46 6.53 4.75 -1.47
CA GLN A 46 6.54 5.61 -0.27
C GLN A 46 7.27 5.03 0.96
N THR A 47 8.34 4.26 0.75
CA THR A 47 9.21 3.71 1.82
C THR A 47 10.46 4.55 2.11
N GLY A 48 10.72 5.58 1.31
CA GLY A 48 11.89 6.45 1.45
C GLY A 48 13.08 6.12 0.53
N LYS A 49 12.87 5.32 -0.53
CA LYS A 49 13.91 4.98 -1.52
C LYS A 49 14.65 6.21 -2.07
N THR A 50 13.93 7.14 -2.69
CA THR A 50 14.49 8.37 -3.26
C THR A 50 15.19 9.22 -2.20
N SER A 51 14.63 9.35 -1.00
CA SER A 51 15.28 10.07 0.12
C SER A 51 16.62 9.45 0.48
N SER A 52 16.71 8.11 0.49
CA SER A 52 17.92 7.36 0.84
C SER A 52 18.98 7.46 -0.25
N LEU A 53 18.58 7.37 -1.53
CA LEU A 53 19.49 7.58 -2.67
C LEU A 53 20.06 8.99 -2.71
N LEU A 54 19.23 10.02 -2.49
CA LEU A 54 19.68 11.42 -2.44
C LEU A 54 20.65 11.65 -1.27
N ALA A 55 20.35 11.10 -0.09
CA ALA A 55 21.23 11.19 1.06
C ALA A 55 22.58 10.48 0.83
N LEU A 56 22.56 9.30 0.20
CA LEU A 56 23.79 8.56 -0.14
C LEU A 56 24.62 9.29 -1.19
N ARG A 57 23.98 9.87 -2.22
CA ARG A 57 24.66 10.76 -3.17
C ARG A 57 25.38 11.90 -2.45
N ASP A 58 24.67 12.59 -1.54
CA ASP A 58 25.24 13.71 -0.79
C ASP A 58 26.37 13.27 0.15
N TYR A 59 26.23 12.09 0.75
CA TYR A 59 27.27 11.47 1.57
C TYR A 59 28.55 11.19 0.76
N LEU A 60 28.42 10.55 -0.41
CA LEU A 60 29.56 10.23 -1.28
C LEU A 60 30.23 11.49 -1.84
N ASN A 61 29.45 12.49 -2.26
CA ASN A 61 29.97 13.74 -2.83
C ASN A 61 30.61 14.67 -1.80
N LYS A 62 30.32 14.50 -0.50
CA LYS A 62 31.08 15.17 0.58
C LYS A 62 32.47 14.56 0.74
N GLY A 63 32.64 13.29 0.36
CA GLY A 63 33.92 12.60 0.35
C GLY A 63 34.79 12.95 -0.87
N ASN A 64 36.00 12.39 -0.90
CA ASN A 64 36.95 12.60 -1.99
C ASN A 64 37.10 11.42 -2.94
N ASP A 65 36.50 10.28 -2.63
CA ASP A 65 36.76 9.02 -3.35
C ASP A 65 35.86 8.83 -4.58
N TYR A 66 34.68 9.44 -4.61
CA TYR A 66 33.68 9.21 -5.66
C TYR A 66 33.08 10.51 -6.20
N PHE A 67 32.61 10.45 -7.44
CA PHE A 67 31.60 11.37 -7.96
C PHE A 67 30.27 10.62 -8.07
N ALA A 68 29.24 11.09 -7.37
CA ALA A 68 27.94 10.42 -7.32
C ALA A 68 26.86 11.25 -8.03
N LEU A 69 26.14 10.61 -8.95
CA LEU A 69 25.04 11.23 -9.70
C LEU A 69 23.73 10.47 -9.46
N TYR A 70 22.66 11.22 -9.20
CA TYR A 70 21.30 10.68 -9.13
C TYR A 70 20.53 11.14 -10.36
N ILE A 71 19.82 10.20 -11.01
CA ILE A 71 18.86 10.47 -12.08
C ILE A 71 17.54 9.75 -11.80
N ASN A 72 16.43 10.31 -12.28
CA ASN A 72 15.13 9.67 -12.26
C ASN A 72 14.66 9.44 -13.70
N VAL A 73 14.35 8.19 -14.05
CA VAL A 73 14.00 7.82 -15.44
C VAL A 73 12.50 7.72 -15.69
N GLU A 74 11.65 8.11 -14.74
CA GLU A 74 10.19 8.05 -14.85
C GLU A 74 9.66 8.83 -16.05
N VAL A 75 10.31 9.95 -16.39
CA VAL A 75 9.99 10.76 -17.57
C VAL A 75 10.07 9.98 -18.89
N GLY A 76 10.86 8.91 -18.97
CA GLY A 76 10.94 8.03 -20.13
C GLY A 76 9.73 7.10 -20.31
N GLN A 77 8.83 7.03 -19.33
CA GLN A 77 7.65 6.15 -19.36
C GLN A 77 6.67 6.49 -20.49
N ALA A 78 6.59 7.77 -20.89
CA ALA A 78 5.70 8.22 -21.97
C ALA A 78 6.08 7.60 -23.33
N GLU A 79 7.37 7.30 -23.52
CA GLU A 79 7.96 6.82 -24.77
C GLU A 79 7.97 5.29 -24.86
N ARG A 80 6.80 4.70 -24.59
CA ARG A 80 6.62 3.24 -24.64
C ARG A 80 6.99 2.74 -26.03
N ASN A 81 7.97 1.83 -26.08
CA ASN A 81 8.52 1.23 -27.31
C ASN A 81 9.25 2.19 -28.25
N ASN A 82 9.39 3.48 -27.91
CA ASN A 82 10.25 4.41 -28.65
C ASN A 82 11.62 4.50 -27.97
N ILE A 83 12.48 3.54 -28.29
CA ILE A 83 13.80 3.40 -27.66
C ILE A 83 14.63 4.67 -27.83
N GLU A 84 14.66 5.26 -29.03
CA GLU A 84 15.50 6.42 -29.31
C GLU A 84 15.07 7.63 -28.49
N ASN A 85 13.79 7.99 -28.50
CA ASN A 85 13.30 9.12 -27.73
C ASN A 85 13.41 8.89 -26.21
N ALA A 86 13.18 7.66 -25.75
CA ALA A 86 13.41 7.32 -24.34
C ALA A 86 14.87 7.50 -23.93
N MET A 87 15.83 7.09 -24.77
CA MET A 87 17.26 7.31 -24.48
C MET A 87 17.59 8.80 -24.47
N GLU A 88 17.04 9.56 -25.41
CA GLU A 88 17.23 11.01 -25.48
C GLU A 88 16.75 11.71 -24.19
N ILE A 89 15.55 11.38 -23.71
CA ILE A 89 14.98 11.91 -22.47
C ILE A 89 15.86 11.55 -21.26
N ILE A 90 16.35 10.31 -21.17
CA ILE A 90 17.22 9.89 -20.07
C ILE A 90 18.57 10.64 -20.10
N VAL A 91 19.15 10.84 -21.29
CA VAL A 91 20.38 11.64 -21.46
C VAL A 91 20.15 13.10 -21.08
N SER A 92 18.99 13.66 -21.43
CA SER A 92 18.58 14.99 -20.99
C SER A 92 18.50 15.11 -19.46
N GLU A 93 17.97 14.09 -18.77
CA GLU A 93 17.99 14.04 -17.30
C GLU A 93 19.42 13.97 -16.74
N ILE A 94 20.32 13.18 -17.33
CA ILE A 94 21.74 13.17 -16.92
C ILE A 94 22.34 14.59 -17.06
N SER A 95 22.11 15.24 -18.21
CA SER A 95 22.62 16.58 -18.49
C SER A 95 22.06 17.63 -17.52
N SER A 96 20.78 17.51 -17.13
CA SER A 96 20.12 18.41 -16.18
C SER A 96 20.73 18.35 -14.77
N ARG A 97 21.26 17.19 -14.39
CA ARG A 97 21.79 16.90 -13.04
C ARG A 97 23.28 17.21 -12.88
N VAL A 98 23.99 17.37 -13.99
CA VAL A 98 25.39 17.80 -14.00
C VAL A 98 25.46 19.32 -13.82
N ASN A 99 26.47 19.83 -13.13
CA ASN A 99 26.71 21.28 -13.00
C ASN A 99 27.76 21.81 -13.99
N ASP A 100 28.69 20.96 -14.42
CA ASP A 100 29.79 21.33 -15.31
C ASP A 100 29.30 21.69 -16.74
N THR A 101 29.72 22.85 -17.25
CA THR A 101 29.29 23.37 -18.55
C THR A 101 29.94 22.66 -19.74
N GLU A 102 31.17 22.18 -19.59
CA GLU A 102 31.87 21.45 -20.65
C GLU A 102 31.22 20.08 -20.85
N LEU A 103 30.99 19.36 -19.75
CA LEU A 103 30.29 18.08 -19.80
C LEU A 103 28.86 18.23 -20.34
N LYS A 104 28.13 19.30 -19.99
CA LYS A 104 26.83 19.60 -20.61
C LYS A 104 26.92 19.74 -22.12
N GLY A 105 27.94 20.44 -22.62
CA GLY A 105 28.19 20.59 -24.06
C GLY A 105 28.41 19.24 -24.77
N ILE A 106 29.19 18.34 -24.14
CA ILE A 106 29.40 16.97 -24.63
C ILE A 106 28.08 16.20 -24.66
N LEU A 107 27.33 16.19 -23.56
CA LEU A 107 26.06 15.48 -23.45
C LEU A 107 25.00 16.00 -24.45
N SER A 108 24.92 17.32 -24.64
CA SER A 108 24.05 17.93 -25.66
C SER A 108 24.46 17.58 -27.09
N SER A 109 25.75 17.31 -27.34
CA SER A 109 26.23 16.89 -28.67
C SER A 109 25.83 15.44 -28.93
N ILE A 110 26.04 14.54 -27.96
CA ILE A 110 25.57 13.15 -27.99
C ILE A 110 24.06 13.13 -28.24
N GLN A 111 23.29 13.96 -27.52
CA GLN A 111 21.83 14.05 -27.68
C GLN A 111 21.42 14.43 -29.11
N LYS A 112 22.11 15.39 -29.73
CA LYS A 112 21.83 15.85 -31.10
C LYS A 112 22.16 14.81 -32.17
N GLU A 113 23.15 13.95 -31.94
CA GLU A 113 23.53 12.90 -32.90
C GLU A 113 22.43 11.83 -33.06
N GLY A 114 21.56 11.67 -32.07
CA GLY A 114 20.47 10.70 -32.08
C GLY A 114 20.92 9.26 -31.83
N GLY A 115 19.93 8.37 -31.70
CA GLY A 115 20.13 6.93 -31.85
C GLY A 115 20.04 6.09 -30.56
N ALA A 116 19.80 4.80 -30.75
CA ALA A 116 19.50 3.88 -29.67
C ALA A 116 20.63 3.62 -28.65
N LYS A 117 21.87 4.10 -28.90
CA LYS A 117 23.06 3.87 -28.03
C LYS A 117 23.47 5.08 -27.20
N GLN A 118 22.76 6.20 -27.32
CA GLN A 118 23.16 7.47 -26.69
C GLN A 118 23.31 7.39 -25.17
N LEU A 119 22.51 6.57 -24.48
CA LEU A 119 22.62 6.41 -23.04
C LEU A 119 23.99 5.84 -22.66
N LYS A 120 24.47 4.82 -23.38
CA LYS A 120 25.80 4.27 -23.17
C LYS A 120 26.88 5.34 -23.37
N GLU A 121 26.81 6.08 -24.47
CA GLU A 121 27.79 7.12 -24.81
C GLU A 121 27.80 8.24 -23.78
N ALA A 122 26.63 8.68 -23.32
CA ALA A 122 26.50 9.69 -22.27
C ALA A 122 27.13 9.24 -20.94
N ILE A 123 26.91 7.97 -20.56
CA ILE A 123 27.47 7.40 -19.32
C ILE A 123 28.99 7.19 -19.44
N GLU A 124 29.49 6.82 -20.62
CA GLU A 124 30.93 6.75 -20.91
C GLU A 124 31.59 8.14 -20.82
N ALA A 125 30.98 9.14 -21.45
CA ALA A 125 31.45 10.54 -21.39
C ALA A 125 31.45 11.08 -19.96
N LEU A 126 30.39 10.83 -19.19
CA LEU A 126 30.31 11.18 -17.77
C LEU A 126 31.47 10.58 -16.97
N SER A 127 31.77 9.29 -17.19
CA SER A 127 32.79 8.57 -16.44
C SER A 127 34.21 8.97 -16.83
N ALA A 128 34.45 9.27 -18.10
CA ALA A 128 35.74 9.75 -18.58
C ALA A 128 36.04 11.20 -18.17
N PHE A 129 35.00 12.02 -17.94
CA PHE A 129 35.15 13.42 -17.58
C PHE A 129 35.66 13.62 -16.14
N TYR A 130 35.15 12.84 -15.19
CA TYR A 130 35.56 12.95 -13.78
C TYR A 130 36.78 12.06 -13.49
N SER A 131 37.77 12.63 -12.80
CA SER A 131 38.94 11.86 -12.33
C SER A 131 38.59 10.89 -11.20
N LYS A 132 37.50 11.14 -10.47
CA LYS A 132 36.97 10.25 -9.43
C LYS A 132 36.07 9.19 -10.07
N PRO A 133 36.14 7.92 -9.60
CA PRO A 133 35.18 6.89 -9.99
C PRO A 133 33.72 7.35 -9.85
N VAL A 134 32.93 7.14 -10.90
CA VAL A 134 31.52 7.54 -10.93
C VAL A 134 30.63 6.48 -10.26
N VAL A 135 29.70 6.91 -9.43
CA VAL A 135 28.59 6.11 -8.87
C VAL A 135 27.27 6.67 -9.40
N LEU A 136 26.48 5.86 -10.10
CA LEU A 136 25.23 6.30 -10.72
C LEU A 136 24.02 5.65 -10.06
N PHE A 137 23.13 6.47 -9.52
CA PHE A 137 21.83 6.05 -8.99
C PHE A 137 20.75 6.30 -10.05
N ILE A 138 20.06 5.24 -10.47
CA ILE A 138 18.96 5.29 -11.44
C ILE A 138 17.67 4.94 -10.72
N ASP A 139 16.87 5.95 -10.40
CA ASP A 139 15.60 5.81 -9.68
C ASP A 139 14.40 5.63 -10.62
N GLU A 140 13.34 5.00 -10.12
CA GLU A 140 12.10 4.65 -10.85
C GLU A 140 12.37 3.84 -12.14
N ILE A 141 13.32 2.88 -12.10
CA ILE A 141 13.61 2.00 -13.25
C ILE A 141 12.37 1.19 -13.67
N ASP A 142 11.45 0.94 -12.73
CA ASP A 142 10.19 0.23 -12.96
C ASP A 142 9.14 1.04 -13.74
N ALA A 143 9.38 2.33 -13.96
CA ALA A 143 8.57 3.14 -14.86
C ALA A 143 8.79 2.77 -16.33
N LEU A 144 10.00 2.29 -16.68
CA LEU A 144 10.32 1.80 -18.02
C LEU A 144 9.78 0.38 -18.21
N ILE A 145 9.21 0.12 -19.39
CA ILE A 145 8.63 -1.18 -19.74
C ILE A 145 9.09 -1.63 -21.13
N GLY A 146 8.92 -2.91 -21.42
CA GLY A 146 9.17 -3.50 -22.74
C GLY A 146 10.57 -3.24 -23.27
N ASP A 147 10.66 -2.88 -24.54
CA ASP A 147 11.94 -2.71 -25.24
C ASP A 147 12.77 -1.54 -24.72
N THR A 148 12.13 -0.50 -24.16
CA THR A 148 12.82 0.63 -23.53
C THR A 148 13.64 0.18 -22.32
N LEU A 149 13.01 -0.55 -21.38
CA LEU A 149 13.71 -1.11 -20.22
C LEU A 149 14.83 -2.06 -20.66
N LEU A 150 14.54 -2.95 -21.62
CA LEU A 150 15.51 -3.90 -22.13
C LEU A 150 16.74 -3.19 -22.73
N SER A 151 16.53 -2.11 -23.48
CA SER A 151 17.60 -1.31 -24.07
C SER A 151 18.51 -0.70 -23.00
N VAL A 152 17.94 -0.07 -21.97
CA VAL A 152 18.70 0.50 -20.84
C VAL A 152 19.59 -0.56 -20.19
N LEU A 153 19.01 -1.72 -19.83
CA LEU A 153 19.75 -2.79 -19.15
C LEU A 153 20.88 -3.36 -20.03
N ARG A 154 20.64 -3.55 -21.32
CA ARG A 154 21.65 -4.06 -22.26
C ARG A 154 22.77 -3.05 -22.50
N GLN A 155 22.45 -1.76 -22.59
CA GLN A 155 23.45 -0.71 -22.74
C GLN A 155 24.37 -0.65 -21.53
N ILE A 156 23.79 -0.62 -20.32
CA ILE A 156 24.56 -0.68 -19.06
C ILE A 156 25.45 -1.93 -19.02
N ARG A 157 24.89 -3.10 -19.38
CA ARG A 157 25.63 -4.36 -19.41
C ARG A 157 26.81 -4.34 -20.37
N SER A 158 26.63 -3.73 -21.54
CA SER A 158 27.66 -3.67 -22.58
C SER A 158 28.83 -2.72 -22.28
N GLY A 159 28.76 -1.92 -21.21
CA GLY A 159 29.86 -1.07 -20.74
C GLY A 159 30.55 -1.61 -19.48
N TYR A 160 30.10 -2.75 -18.94
CA TYR A 160 30.55 -3.27 -17.64
C TYR A 160 32.06 -3.58 -17.59
N ASP A 161 32.66 -3.93 -18.73
CA ASP A 161 34.09 -4.23 -18.88
C ASP A 161 34.99 -2.99 -18.92
N LYS A 162 34.41 -1.78 -19.05
CA LYS A 162 35.14 -0.50 -19.14
C LYS A 162 35.31 0.23 -17.80
N ARG A 163 34.85 -0.37 -16.70
CA ARG A 163 34.88 0.21 -15.35
C ARG A 163 36.28 0.08 -14.72
N PRO A 164 36.64 0.97 -13.77
CA PRO A 164 35.92 2.18 -13.37
C PRO A 164 36.25 3.41 -14.23
N SER A 165 37.22 3.32 -15.15
CA SER A 165 37.83 4.49 -15.80
C SER A 165 37.00 5.11 -16.93
N HIS A 166 36.22 4.31 -17.66
CA HIS A 166 35.45 4.78 -18.81
C HIS A 166 33.97 4.38 -18.71
N PHE A 167 33.54 3.92 -17.53
CA PHE A 167 32.15 3.58 -17.23
C PHE A 167 31.95 3.58 -15.70
N PRO A 168 30.74 3.80 -15.16
CA PRO A 168 30.55 3.98 -13.71
C PRO A 168 31.08 2.80 -12.93
N SER A 169 31.86 3.07 -11.89
CA SER A 169 32.37 2.05 -10.97
C SER A 169 31.24 1.23 -10.34
N SER A 170 30.15 1.90 -9.97
CA SER A 170 28.96 1.29 -9.38
C SER A 170 27.68 1.92 -9.96
N ILE A 171 26.66 1.08 -10.15
CA ILE A 171 25.31 1.49 -10.55
C ILE A 171 24.33 0.88 -9.59
N VAL A 172 23.42 1.71 -9.09
CA VAL A 172 22.29 1.29 -8.27
C VAL A 172 21.01 1.51 -9.07
N LEU A 173 20.34 0.41 -9.42
CA LEU A 173 19.01 0.49 -10.02
C LEU A 173 17.97 0.46 -8.91
N CYS A 174 17.06 1.43 -8.90
CA CYS A 174 16.04 1.54 -7.87
C CYS A 174 14.64 1.47 -8.46
N GLY A 175 13.77 0.68 -7.81
CA GLY A 175 12.38 0.57 -8.20
C GLY A 175 11.50 -0.11 -7.16
N VAL A 176 10.28 -0.45 -7.53
CA VAL A 176 9.36 -1.17 -6.62
C VAL A 176 9.75 -2.64 -6.47
N ARG A 177 10.44 -3.23 -7.45
CA ARG A 177 10.74 -4.65 -7.52
C ARG A 177 12.17 -4.97 -7.89
N ASP A 178 12.58 -6.19 -7.59
CA ASP A 178 13.83 -6.74 -8.11
C ASP A 178 13.70 -6.98 -9.62
N ILE A 179 14.64 -6.46 -10.41
CA ILE A 179 14.64 -6.59 -11.86
C ILE A 179 14.68 -8.05 -12.32
N LYS A 180 15.19 -8.97 -11.49
CA LYS A 180 15.22 -10.40 -11.82
C LYS A 180 13.82 -10.98 -12.05
N ASP A 181 12.81 -10.40 -11.39
CA ASP A 181 11.42 -10.87 -11.40
C ASP A 181 10.63 -10.24 -12.57
N TYR A 182 11.28 -9.42 -13.40
CA TYR A 182 10.61 -8.72 -14.50
C TYR A 182 10.47 -9.67 -15.68
N ARG A 183 9.25 -9.73 -16.20
CA ARG A 183 8.92 -10.40 -17.47
C ARG A 183 8.77 -9.33 -18.53
N ILE A 184 9.87 -9.04 -19.23
CA ILE A 184 9.92 -7.98 -20.22
C ILE A 184 9.36 -8.55 -21.53
N GLN A 185 8.17 -8.08 -21.90
CA GLN A 185 7.56 -8.43 -23.17
C GLN A 185 8.08 -7.48 -24.26
N THR A 186 8.70 -8.04 -25.29
CA THR A 186 9.15 -7.29 -26.46
C THR A 186 8.03 -7.13 -27.48
N GLU A 187 8.19 -6.22 -28.44
CA GLU A 187 7.26 -6.09 -29.58
C GLU A 187 7.03 -7.41 -30.33
N ASN A 188 8.04 -8.28 -30.37
CA ASN A 188 7.97 -9.61 -30.98
C ASN A 188 7.21 -10.65 -30.13
N LYS A 189 6.60 -10.23 -29.01
CA LYS A 189 5.91 -11.08 -28.01
C LYS A 189 6.82 -12.13 -27.36
N GLU A 190 8.13 -11.97 -27.47
CA GLU A 190 9.08 -12.75 -26.67
C GLU A 190 9.08 -12.24 -25.23
N ILE A 191 9.19 -13.16 -24.29
CA ILE A 191 9.33 -12.82 -22.87
C ILE A 191 10.78 -13.00 -22.49
N ILE A 192 11.46 -11.90 -22.20
CA ILE A 192 12.83 -11.89 -21.68
C ILE A 192 12.77 -11.65 -20.18
N THR A 193 13.44 -12.50 -19.40
CA THR A 193 13.56 -12.28 -17.96
C THR A 193 14.56 -11.16 -17.68
N GLY A 194 14.22 -10.25 -16.77
CA GLY A 194 15.11 -9.13 -16.43
C GLY A 194 16.45 -9.59 -15.84
N GLY A 195 16.49 -10.75 -15.17
CA GLY A 195 17.73 -11.38 -14.72
C GLY A 195 18.70 -11.72 -15.86
N SER A 196 18.18 -12.16 -17.02
CA SER A 196 19.00 -12.40 -18.22
C SER A 196 19.48 -11.09 -18.85
N ALA A 197 18.61 -10.07 -18.86
CA ALA A 197 18.95 -8.74 -19.37
C ALA A 197 20.04 -8.05 -18.53
N PHE A 198 20.12 -8.35 -17.23
CA PHE A 198 21.01 -7.66 -16.28
C PHE A 198 21.80 -8.61 -15.37
N ASN A 199 22.44 -9.64 -15.94
CA ASN A 199 23.22 -10.66 -15.21
C ASN A 199 24.59 -10.18 -14.67
N ILE A 200 24.77 -8.87 -14.49
CA ILE A 200 25.98 -8.25 -13.90
C ILE A 200 25.72 -7.70 -12.49
N LYS A 201 24.50 -7.91 -12.01
CA LYS A 201 24.05 -7.55 -10.66
C LYS A 201 24.69 -8.47 -9.62
N ALA A 202 25.21 -7.88 -8.55
CA ALA A 202 25.76 -8.60 -7.41
C ALA A 202 24.71 -8.91 -6.33
N LYS A 203 23.85 -7.94 -5.98
CA LYS A 203 22.91 -8.06 -4.86
C LYS A 203 21.61 -7.28 -5.08
N SER A 204 20.55 -7.69 -4.39
CA SER A 204 19.34 -6.88 -4.16
C SER A 204 19.27 -6.51 -2.70
N LEU A 205 19.09 -5.22 -2.44
CA LEU A 205 18.86 -4.64 -1.13
C LEU A 205 17.42 -4.11 -1.06
N THR A 206 16.89 -4.06 0.15
CA THR A 206 15.55 -3.52 0.42
C THR A 206 15.60 -2.50 1.55
N ILE A 207 14.67 -1.53 1.49
CA ILE A 207 14.40 -0.62 2.61
C ILE A 207 13.11 -1.09 3.26
N GLY A 208 13.18 -1.36 4.56
CA GLY A 208 12.05 -1.83 5.35
C GLY A 208 11.10 -0.70 5.79
N ASN A 209 10.08 -1.07 6.56
CA ASN A 209 9.25 -0.11 7.29
C ASN A 209 10.04 0.51 8.46
N PHE A 210 9.50 1.55 9.09
CA PHE A 210 10.01 2.01 10.38
C PHE A 210 9.83 0.92 11.44
N THR A 211 10.84 0.75 12.28
CA THR A 211 10.78 0.00 13.52
C THR A 211 10.00 0.78 14.59
N PRO A 212 9.55 0.14 15.69
CA PRO A 212 8.93 0.85 16.80
C PRO A 212 9.81 1.98 17.36
N LYS A 213 11.14 1.77 17.38
CA LYS A 213 12.11 2.77 17.83
C LYS A 213 12.15 3.97 16.89
N GLU A 214 12.19 3.74 15.59
CA GLU A 214 12.18 4.83 14.59
C GLU A 214 10.85 5.60 14.61
N VAL A 215 9.71 4.93 14.82
CA VAL A 215 8.43 5.65 15.04
C VAL A 215 8.54 6.54 16.27
N ALA A 216 8.99 6.01 17.41
CA ALA A 216 9.14 6.80 18.62
C ALA A 216 10.10 7.99 18.45
N GLU A 217 11.24 7.77 17.78
CA GLU A 217 12.22 8.82 17.47
C GLU A 217 11.60 9.93 16.62
N LEU A 218 10.87 9.57 15.56
CA LEU A 218 10.25 10.54 14.66
C LEU A 218 9.25 11.46 15.41
N PHE A 219 8.40 10.89 16.26
CA PHE A 219 7.43 11.66 17.05
C PHE A 219 8.09 12.42 18.21
N THR A 220 9.20 11.93 18.77
CA THR A 220 9.96 12.65 19.80
C THR A 220 10.51 13.96 19.26
N GLN A 221 10.94 14.03 17.99
CA GLN A 221 11.35 15.29 17.36
C GLN A 221 10.24 16.36 17.42
N HIS A 222 8.97 15.96 17.29
CA HIS A 222 7.84 16.89 17.41
C HIS A 222 7.64 17.38 18.84
N VAL A 223 7.76 16.47 19.83
CA VAL A 223 7.67 16.81 21.25
C VAL A 223 8.78 17.79 21.64
N GLU A 224 10.01 17.53 21.21
CA GLU A 224 11.16 18.39 21.50
C GLU A 224 11.02 19.79 20.86
N GLU A 225 10.46 19.87 19.66
CA GLU A 225 10.29 21.16 18.97
C GLU A 225 9.11 21.98 19.52
N THR A 226 8.00 21.33 19.89
CA THR A 226 6.74 22.04 20.17
C THR A 226 6.29 21.99 21.62
N GLY A 227 6.84 21.09 22.43
CA GLY A 227 6.39 20.82 23.80
C GLY A 227 5.06 20.05 23.90
N GLN A 228 4.40 19.73 22.77
CA GLN A 228 3.12 19.01 22.79
C GLN A 228 3.34 17.55 23.24
N SER A 229 2.64 17.14 24.30
CA SER A 229 2.75 15.80 24.87
C SER A 229 1.90 14.77 24.12
N PHE A 230 2.32 13.51 24.20
CA PHE A 230 1.54 12.35 23.76
C PHE A 230 1.26 11.45 24.95
N GLU A 231 0.05 10.90 25.00
CA GLU A 231 -0.32 9.89 25.99
C GLU A 231 0.53 8.62 25.84
N SER A 232 0.69 7.89 26.95
CA SER A 232 1.34 6.58 26.95
C SER A 232 0.67 5.64 25.95
N GLY A 233 1.48 4.93 25.16
CA GLY A 233 1.01 3.95 24.19
C GLY A 233 0.64 4.52 22.81
N VAL A 234 0.61 5.85 22.61
CA VAL A 234 0.29 6.44 21.30
C VAL A 234 1.26 5.96 20.21
N TYR A 235 2.57 6.01 20.46
CA TYR A 235 3.56 5.57 19.45
C TYR A 235 3.42 4.09 19.11
N LYS A 236 3.11 3.26 20.11
CA LYS A 236 2.83 1.83 19.92
C LYS A 236 1.58 1.65 19.06
N LYS A 237 0.49 2.36 19.34
CA LYS A 237 -0.75 2.29 18.56
C LYS A 237 -0.53 2.71 17.11
N ILE A 238 0.23 3.79 16.87
CA ILE A 238 0.59 4.23 15.51
C ILE A 238 1.37 3.13 14.78
N TYR A 239 2.37 2.54 15.43
CA TYR A 239 3.13 1.43 14.87
C TYR A 239 2.24 0.21 14.57
N ASP A 240 1.44 -0.23 15.54
CA ASP A 240 0.58 -1.41 15.42
C ASP A 240 -0.43 -1.26 14.28
N LYS A 241 -1.00 -0.05 14.08
CA LYS A 241 -1.97 0.24 13.03
C LYS A 241 -1.35 0.44 11.64
N SER A 242 -0.18 1.06 11.56
CA SER A 242 0.52 1.34 10.29
C SER A 242 1.45 0.21 9.84
N GLY A 243 1.83 -0.70 10.75
CA GLY A 243 2.94 -1.64 10.54
C GLY A 243 4.28 -0.94 10.33
N GLY A 244 4.42 0.31 10.78
CA GLY A 244 5.58 1.16 10.55
C GLY A 244 5.73 1.67 9.11
N GLN A 245 4.73 1.52 8.24
CA GLN A 245 4.84 1.96 6.85
C GLN A 245 5.12 3.48 6.82
N PRO A 246 6.23 3.95 6.19
CA PRO A 246 6.72 5.31 6.42
C PRO A 246 5.73 6.43 6.06
N TRP A 247 4.96 6.26 4.99
CA TRP A 247 3.94 7.24 4.60
C TRP A 247 2.77 7.29 5.58
N LEU A 248 2.24 6.15 6.01
CA LEU A 248 1.15 6.06 6.98
C LEU A 248 1.57 6.67 8.32
N VAL A 249 2.79 6.39 8.78
CA VAL A 249 3.33 6.98 10.01
C VAL A 249 3.39 8.51 9.91
N ASN A 250 3.91 9.04 8.79
CA ASN A 250 3.95 10.49 8.57
C ASN A 250 2.55 11.09 8.36
N ALA A 251 1.65 10.40 7.67
CA ALA A 251 0.28 10.85 7.44
C ALA A 251 -0.49 10.96 8.75
N ILE A 252 -0.35 9.97 9.64
CA ILE A 252 -0.94 10.01 10.98
C ILE A 252 -0.36 11.18 11.78
N GLY A 253 0.96 11.36 11.77
CA GLY A 253 1.60 12.49 12.46
C GLY A 253 1.14 13.85 11.91
N TYR A 254 1.02 13.98 10.60
CA TYR A 254 0.55 15.20 9.95
C TYR A 254 -0.92 15.48 10.25
N GLU A 255 -1.78 14.46 10.18
CA GLU A 255 -3.20 14.58 10.50
C GLU A 255 -3.37 15.03 11.96
N LEU A 256 -2.69 14.36 12.89
CA LEU A 256 -2.77 14.65 14.33
C LEU A 256 -2.28 16.05 14.68
N THR A 257 -1.19 16.52 14.08
CA THR A 257 -0.49 17.72 14.56
C THR A 257 -0.76 18.96 13.70
N TYR A 258 -1.38 18.77 12.54
CA TYR A 258 -1.63 19.82 11.56
C TYR A 258 -3.08 19.84 11.02
N GLU A 259 -3.65 18.74 10.52
CA GLU A 259 -5.01 18.80 9.92
C GLU A 259 -6.11 18.91 10.98
N MET A 260 -6.02 18.15 12.08
CA MET A 260 -6.89 18.28 13.25
C MET A 260 -6.65 19.65 13.91
N LYS A 261 -7.56 20.60 13.68
CA LYS A 261 -7.42 22.01 14.10
C LYS A 261 -7.34 22.15 15.62
N GLU A 262 -8.14 21.36 16.31
CA GLU A 262 -8.20 21.20 17.75
C GLU A 262 -6.83 20.85 18.35
N ASN A 263 -6.05 20.03 17.66
CA ASN A 263 -4.74 19.57 18.12
C ASN A 263 -3.59 20.54 17.78
N ARG A 264 -3.87 21.63 17.05
CA ARG A 264 -2.87 22.67 16.77
C ARG A 264 -2.50 23.46 18.03
N ASN A 265 -3.39 23.50 19.02
CA ASN A 265 -3.05 24.01 20.34
C ASN A 265 -2.12 23.00 21.05
N ARG A 266 -0.87 23.40 21.30
CA ARG A 266 0.16 22.52 21.86
C ARG A 266 -0.05 22.18 23.34
N GLU A 267 -0.96 22.87 24.02
CA GLU A 267 -1.41 22.51 25.38
C GLU A 267 -2.31 21.26 25.39
N VAL A 268 -2.90 20.90 24.25
CA VAL A 268 -3.72 19.70 24.11
C VAL A 268 -2.81 18.49 23.91
N SER A 269 -2.81 17.58 24.88
CA SER A 269 -2.09 16.31 24.77
C SER A 269 -2.76 15.40 23.75
N ILE A 270 -1.97 14.79 22.86
CA ILE A 270 -2.48 13.84 21.88
C ILE A 270 -2.82 12.52 22.56
N THR A 271 -4.07 12.08 22.43
CA THR A 271 -4.61 10.87 23.09
C THR A 271 -4.71 9.69 22.14
N LEU A 272 -4.94 8.49 22.69
CA LEU A 272 -5.20 7.30 21.88
C LEU A 272 -6.45 7.45 20.98
N ASP A 273 -7.49 8.14 21.43
CA ASP A 273 -8.72 8.35 20.65
C ASP A 273 -8.49 9.26 19.45
N MET A 274 -7.68 10.31 19.61
CA MET A 274 -7.29 11.19 18.50
C MET A 274 -6.55 10.43 17.40
N VAL A 275 -5.75 9.41 17.77
CA VAL A 275 -5.07 8.53 16.80
C VAL A 275 -6.08 7.72 16.00
N ASP A 276 -7.12 7.17 16.63
CA ASP A 276 -8.17 6.44 15.90
C ASP A 276 -8.92 7.37 14.95
N GLU A 277 -9.22 8.59 15.40
CA GLU A 277 -9.86 9.60 14.56
C GLU A 277 -8.99 9.98 13.35
N ALA A 278 -7.71 10.25 13.57
CA ALA A 278 -6.76 10.57 12.50
C ALA A 278 -6.65 9.42 11.47
N ILE A 279 -6.54 8.18 11.95
CA ILE A 279 -6.52 7.01 11.08
C ILE A 279 -7.83 6.90 10.28
N ASN A 280 -8.98 7.13 10.91
CA ASN A 280 -10.27 7.10 10.21
C ASN A 280 -10.34 8.17 9.12
N ARG A 281 -9.90 9.40 9.41
CA ARG A 281 -9.82 10.49 8.41
C ARG A 281 -8.90 10.10 7.25
N ILE A 282 -7.76 9.46 7.51
CA ILE A 282 -6.85 8.96 6.45
C ILE A 282 -7.51 7.87 5.60
N ILE A 283 -8.18 6.89 6.20
CA ILE A 283 -8.91 5.83 5.47
C ILE A 283 -10.02 6.42 4.60
N LEU A 284 -10.70 7.46 5.09
CA LEU A 284 -11.75 8.15 4.35
C LEU A 284 -11.18 9.07 3.25
N SER A 285 -9.95 9.56 3.43
CA SER A 285 -9.28 10.44 2.48
C SER A 285 -8.95 9.73 1.16
N ARG A 286 -9.18 10.41 0.03
CA ARG A 286 -8.78 9.96 -1.31
C ARG A 286 -7.34 10.39 -1.59
N ALA A 287 -6.40 9.98 -0.74
CA ALA A 287 -5.00 10.33 -0.95
C ALA A 287 -4.47 9.64 -2.22
N THR A 288 -3.76 10.37 -3.08
CA THR A 288 -3.30 9.88 -4.40
C THR A 288 -2.48 8.57 -4.32
N HIS A 289 -1.75 8.36 -3.23
CA HIS A 289 -1.02 7.11 -3.02
C HIS A 289 -1.96 5.90 -2.88
N LEU A 290 -3.12 6.09 -2.25
CA LEU A 290 -4.14 5.06 -2.08
C LEU A 290 -4.88 4.80 -3.41
N ASP A 291 -5.11 5.83 -4.22
CA ASP A 291 -5.69 5.65 -5.57
C ASP A 291 -4.79 4.77 -6.47
N GLN A 292 -3.47 4.96 -6.40
CA GLN A 292 -2.52 4.10 -7.13
C GLN A 292 -2.60 2.63 -6.69
N LEU A 293 -2.99 2.38 -5.44
CA LEU A 293 -3.23 1.03 -4.93
C LEU A 293 -4.44 0.39 -5.64
N ALA A 294 -5.50 1.16 -5.86
CA ALA A 294 -6.74 0.69 -6.47
C ALA A 294 -6.52 0.10 -7.86
N ASP A 295 -5.67 0.72 -8.67
CA ASP A 295 -5.33 0.21 -10.00
C ASP A 295 -4.57 -1.11 -9.94
N LYS A 296 -3.68 -1.28 -8.94
CA LYS A 296 -2.95 -2.54 -8.73
C LYS A 296 -3.86 -3.66 -8.25
N LEU A 297 -4.90 -3.34 -7.47
CA LEU A 297 -5.86 -4.34 -6.99
C LEU A 297 -6.68 -4.98 -8.12
N LYS A 298 -6.80 -4.34 -9.28
CA LYS A 298 -7.51 -4.86 -10.47
C LYS A 298 -6.70 -5.91 -11.24
N GLU A 299 -5.39 -6.02 -11.01
CA GLU A 299 -4.54 -6.98 -11.71
C GLU A 299 -4.87 -8.42 -11.28
N ASP A 300 -5.05 -9.34 -12.23
CA ASP A 300 -5.43 -10.73 -11.95
C ASP A 300 -4.50 -11.44 -10.95
N ARG A 301 -3.21 -11.16 -11.05
CA ARG A 301 -2.21 -11.73 -10.13
C ARG A 301 -2.35 -11.23 -8.70
N VAL A 302 -2.71 -9.96 -8.51
CA VAL A 302 -2.97 -9.39 -7.19
C VAL A 302 -4.28 -9.95 -6.65
N ARG A 303 -5.31 -10.02 -7.50
CA ARG A 303 -6.62 -10.56 -7.16
C ARG A 303 -6.56 -12.00 -6.66
N ARG A 304 -5.75 -12.86 -7.27
CA ARG A 304 -5.52 -14.25 -6.83
C ARG A 304 -4.99 -14.36 -5.39
N ILE A 305 -4.33 -13.31 -4.89
CA ILE A 305 -3.80 -13.24 -3.53
C ILE A 305 -4.79 -12.56 -2.59
N ILE A 306 -5.33 -11.40 -2.99
CA ILE A 306 -6.12 -10.53 -2.12
C ILE A 306 -7.55 -11.04 -1.95
N ALA A 307 -8.17 -11.63 -2.98
CA ALA A 307 -9.56 -12.10 -2.86
C ALA A 307 -9.74 -13.21 -1.81
N PRO A 308 -8.88 -14.26 -1.78
CA PRO A 308 -8.91 -15.24 -0.69
C PRO A 308 -8.65 -14.62 0.68
N MET A 309 -7.76 -13.62 0.78
CA MET A 309 -7.51 -12.93 2.06
C MET A 309 -8.72 -12.15 2.57
N ILE A 310 -9.48 -11.50 1.69
CA ILE A 310 -10.72 -10.80 2.06
C ILE A 310 -11.74 -11.82 2.61
N LEU A 311 -11.88 -12.96 1.93
CA LEU A 311 -12.78 -14.05 2.30
C LEU A 311 -12.27 -14.91 3.48
N GLY A 312 -11.01 -14.74 3.88
CA GLY A 312 -10.30 -15.59 4.83
C GLY A 312 -10.16 -17.07 4.39
N GLU A 313 -10.06 -17.28 3.09
CA GLU A 313 -9.86 -18.58 2.47
C GLU A 313 -8.39 -18.90 2.26
N GLU A 314 -8.05 -20.19 2.31
CA GLU A 314 -6.75 -20.63 1.86
C GLU A 314 -6.72 -20.59 0.33
N SER A 315 -5.62 -20.09 -0.20
CA SER A 315 -5.30 -20.22 -1.61
C SER A 315 -3.96 -20.94 -1.76
N ASN A 316 -3.75 -21.57 -2.91
CA ASN A 316 -2.46 -22.09 -3.34
C ASN A 316 -1.89 -21.20 -4.44
N PRO A 317 -1.49 -19.96 -4.13
CA PRO A 317 -1.01 -19.04 -5.14
C PRO A 317 0.41 -19.41 -5.60
N VAL A 318 0.76 -18.93 -6.78
CA VAL A 318 2.11 -19.03 -7.32
C VAL A 318 3.03 -18.11 -6.51
N ASP A 319 4.23 -18.57 -6.14
CA ASP A 319 5.17 -17.80 -5.31
C ASP A 319 5.54 -16.43 -5.93
N ASP A 320 5.61 -16.35 -7.26
CA ASP A 320 5.80 -15.09 -8.00
C ASP A 320 4.68 -14.06 -7.72
N ASP A 321 3.42 -14.49 -7.61
CA ASP A 321 2.29 -13.61 -7.26
C ASP A 321 2.36 -13.15 -5.80
N ILE A 322 2.81 -14.03 -4.89
CA ILE A 322 3.05 -13.67 -3.49
C ILE A 322 4.14 -12.60 -3.41
N GLN A 323 5.29 -12.84 -4.04
CA GLN A 323 6.41 -11.92 -4.03
C GLN A 323 6.03 -10.58 -4.66
N TYR A 324 5.25 -10.61 -5.75
CA TYR A 324 4.70 -9.41 -6.39
C TYR A 324 3.88 -8.57 -5.41
N CYS A 325 2.99 -9.17 -4.62
CA CYS A 325 2.19 -8.46 -3.62
C CYS A 325 3.02 -7.97 -2.42
N ILE A 326 4.06 -8.69 -2.02
CA ILE A 326 5.01 -8.25 -0.98
C ILE A 326 5.77 -7.01 -1.44
N ASP A 327 6.27 -7.01 -2.69
CA ASP A 327 7.01 -5.89 -3.24
C ASP A 327 6.13 -4.63 -3.42
N LEU A 328 4.82 -4.81 -3.66
CA LEU A 328 3.85 -3.70 -3.61
C LEU A 328 3.61 -3.17 -2.19
N GLY A 329 4.02 -3.91 -1.16
CA GLY A 329 3.72 -3.61 0.23
C GLY A 329 2.28 -3.91 0.61
N LEU A 330 1.55 -4.71 -0.18
CA LEU A 330 0.16 -5.10 0.10
C LEU A 330 0.07 -6.17 1.20
N ILE A 331 1.01 -7.12 1.19
CA ILE A 331 1.05 -8.24 2.12
C ILE A 331 2.46 -8.43 2.69
N LYS A 332 2.55 -9.22 3.75
CA LYS A 332 3.80 -9.65 4.38
C LYS A 332 3.76 -11.13 4.76
N ARG A 333 4.93 -11.75 4.82
CA ARG A 333 5.11 -13.09 5.41
C ARG A 333 5.20 -12.96 6.93
N THR A 334 4.49 -13.82 7.64
CA THR A 334 4.54 -13.94 9.10
C THR A 334 4.73 -15.40 9.49
N PRO A 335 5.09 -15.73 10.75
CA PRO A 335 5.11 -17.11 11.22
C PRO A 335 3.76 -17.84 11.09
N ARG A 336 2.65 -17.09 10.94
CA ARG A 336 1.28 -17.63 10.78
C ARG A 336 0.86 -17.76 9.33
N GLY A 337 1.71 -17.39 8.37
CA GLY A 337 1.40 -17.34 6.95
C GLY A 337 1.35 -15.91 6.41
N LEU A 338 0.64 -15.72 5.31
CA LEU A 338 0.51 -14.43 4.63
C LEU A 338 -0.55 -13.57 5.31
N GLU A 339 -0.22 -12.29 5.53
CA GLU A 339 -1.16 -11.31 6.08
C GLU A 339 -1.09 -10.02 5.26
N VAL A 340 -2.20 -9.28 5.18
CA VAL A 340 -2.19 -7.88 4.71
C VAL A 340 -1.22 -7.07 5.57
N SER A 341 -0.41 -6.21 4.95
CA SER A 341 0.76 -5.60 5.58
C SER A 341 0.49 -4.88 6.90
N ASN A 342 -0.66 -4.22 7.03
CA ASN A 342 -1.05 -3.50 8.23
C ASN A 342 -2.59 -3.39 8.38
N PRO A 343 -3.10 -3.12 9.60
CA PRO A 343 -4.51 -2.86 9.86
C PRO A 343 -5.16 -1.77 9.01
N ILE A 344 -4.45 -0.70 8.67
CA ILE A 344 -5.02 0.37 7.85
C ILE A 344 -5.31 -0.13 6.43
N TYR A 345 -4.41 -0.91 5.83
CA TYR A 345 -4.61 -1.52 4.51
C TYR A 345 -5.75 -2.55 4.48
N LYS A 346 -6.04 -3.20 5.62
CA LYS A 346 -7.20 -4.10 5.76
C LYS A 346 -8.54 -3.37 5.59
N GLU A 347 -8.59 -2.08 5.91
CA GLU A 347 -9.74 -1.20 5.69
C GLU A 347 -9.74 -0.59 4.29
N ILE A 348 -8.56 -0.13 3.83
CA ILE A 348 -8.42 0.58 2.54
C ILE A 348 -8.64 -0.34 1.35
N ILE A 349 -8.02 -1.52 1.29
CA ILE A 349 -8.09 -2.41 0.11
C ILE A 349 -9.55 -2.67 -0.32
N PRO A 350 -10.44 -3.11 0.58
CA PRO A 350 -11.83 -3.32 0.21
C PRO A 350 -12.60 -2.03 -0.11
N ARG A 351 -12.24 -0.91 0.54
CA ARG A 351 -12.83 0.40 0.28
C ARG A 351 -12.53 0.84 -1.15
N GLU A 352 -11.27 0.74 -1.57
CA GLU A 352 -10.82 1.03 -2.93
C GLU A 352 -11.53 0.17 -3.97
N LEU A 353 -11.71 -1.12 -3.67
CA LEU A 353 -12.47 -2.03 -4.54
C LEU A 353 -13.95 -1.64 -4.71
N THR A 354 -14.51 -0.84 -3.80
CA THR A 354 -15.95 -0.55 -3.74
C THR A 354 -16.32 0.93 -3.88
N LEU A 355 -15.37 1.80 -4.25
CA LEU A 355 -15.61 3.25 -4.32
C LEU A 355 -16.80 3.64 -5.19
N SER A 356 -16.87 3.15 -6.44
CA SER A 356 -17.98 3.46 -7.36
C SER A 356 -19.34 2.99 -6.84
N ARG A 357 -19.34 1.94 -6.04
CA ARG A 357 -20.53 1.34 -5.43
C ARG A 357 -21.03 2.13 -4.24
N GLN A 358 -20.13 2.72 -3.45
CA GLN A 358 -20.49 3.64 -2.37
C GLN A 358 -21.29 4.83 -2.90
N GLU A 359 -20.86 5.43 -4.02
CA GLU A 359 -21.54 6.58 -4.64
C GLU A 359 -22.94 6.21 -5.18
N SER A 360 -23.09 5.03 -5.78
CA SER A 360 -24.40 4.57 -6.23
C SER A 360 -25.36 4.29 -5.08
N PHE A 361 -24.88 3.77 -3.95
CA PHE A 361 -25.71 3.60 -2.74
C PHE A 361 -26.12 4.96 -2.14
N MET A 362 -25.20 5.92 -2.08
CA MET A 362 -25.43 7.28 -1.56
C MET A 362 -26.58 8.01 -2.24
N THR A 363 -26.84 7.70 -3.50
CA THR A 363 -27.91 8.36 -4.27
C THR A 363 -29.29 7.79 -3.95
N ARG A 364 -29.37 6.57 -3.41
CA ARG A 364 -30.64 5.84 -3.25
C ARG A 364 -31.21 5.83 -1.84
N PHE A 365 -30.36 5.83 -0.80
CA PHE A 365 -30.82 5.70 0.59
C PHE A 365 -30.43 6.91 1.45
N ALA A 366 -31.42 7.49 2.11
CA ALA A 366 -31.21 8.47 3.17
C ALA A 366 -30.75 7.75 4.46
N PRO A 367 -29.90 8.36 5.29
CA PRO A 367 -29.56 7.84 6.60
C PRO A 367 -30.78 7.73 7.52
N ASP A 368 -31.25 6.51 7.78
CA ASP A 368 -32.37 6.23 8.71
C ASP A 368 -32.14 4.91 9.47
N TRP A 369 -30.97 4.82 10.11
CA TRP A 369 -30.56 3.66 10.91
C TRP A 369 -30.31 4.02 12.37
N LEU A 370 -30.69 5.24 12.79
CA LEU A 370 -30.54 5.67 14.17
C LEU A 370 -31.87 5.57 14.90
N ASP A 371 -31.82 5.14 16.16
CA ASP A 371 -32.94 5.26 17.09
C ASP A 371 -33.05 6.69 17.67
N ASP A 372 -34.06 6.90 18.50
CA ASP A 372 -34.33 8.20 19.13
C ASP A 372 -33.21 8.59 20.13
N GLU A 373 -32.41 7.62 20.58
CA GLU A 373 -31.23 7.78 21.43
C GLU A 373 -29.93 8.05 20.64
N GLY A 374 -29.99 8.06 19.30
CA GLY A 374 -28.86 8.29 18.42
C GLY A 374 -27.87 7.13 18.34
N LEU A 375 -28.26 5.93 18.79
CA LEU A 375 -27.56 4.66 18.56
C LEU A 375 -28.01 4.02 17.25
N ILE A 376 -27.27 3.03 16.77
CA ILE A 376 -27.66 2.29 15.58
C ILE A 376 -28.79 1.32 15.95
N ASP A 377 -29.95 1.48 15.30
CA ASP A 377 -31.01 0.48 15.23
C ASP A 377 -30.57 -0.59 14.22
N THR A 378 -29.98 -1.67 14.73
CA THR A 378 -29.47 -2.77 13.90
C THR A 378 -30.56 -3.44 13.08
N ASN A 379 -31.80 -3.50 13.58
CA ASN A 379 -32.91 -4.06 12.82
C ASN A 379 -33.22 -3.22 11.59
N ARG A 380 -33.35 -1.89 11.74
CA ARG A 380 -33.52 -0.99 10.59
C ARG A 380 -32.34 -1.09 9.64
N LEU A 381 -31.12 -1.05 10.16
CA LEU A 381 -29.90 -1.07 9.37
C LEU A 381 -29.81 -2.31 8.48
N PHE A 382 -29.99 -3.51 9.06
CA PHE A 382 -29.88 -4.75 8.31
C PHE A 382 -31.09 -5.00 7.40
N THR A 383 -32.29 -4.54 7.78
CA THR A 383 -33.43 -4.56 6.85
C THR A 383 -33.14 -3.70 5.62
N MET A 384 -32.67 -2.45 5.80
CA MET A 384 -32.26 -1.59 4.68
C MET A 384 -31.20 -2.26 3.80
N PHE A 385 -30.21 -2.94 4.41
CA PHE A 385 -29.20 -3.67 3.66
C PHE A 385 -29.81 -4.82 2.85
N THR A 386 -30.67 -5.65 3.45
CA THR A 386 -31.30 -6.79 2.77
C THR A 386 -32.20 -6.36 1.61
N ASP A 387 -32.96 -5.26 1.78
CA ASP A 387 -33.77 -4.67 0.70
C ASP A 387 -32.89 -4.13 -0.42
N PHE A 388 -31.81 -3.42 -0.07
CA PHE A 388 -30.81 -2.97 -1.04
C PHE A 388 -30.19 -4.13 -1.80
N TRP A 389 -29.79 -5.20 -1.11
CA TRP A 389 -29.18 -6.38 -1.72
C TRP A 389 -30.13 -7.06 -2.71
N ARG A 390 -31.41 -7.25 -2.33
CA ARG A 390 -32.46 -7.81 -3.21
C ARG A 390 -32.61 -7.04 -4.52
N GLU A 391 -32.64 -5.71 -4.45
CA GLU A 391 -32.87 -4.85 -5.62
C GLU A 391 -31.67 -4.80 -6.58
N ASN A 392 -30.51 -5.30 -6.15
CA ASN A 392 -29.23 -5.04 -6.81
C ASN A 392 -28.39 -6.32 -7.01
N SER A 393 -28.85 -7.48 -6.58
CA SER A 393 -28.13 -8.77 -6.69
C SER A 393 -27.50 -9.04 -8.05
N ASP A 394 -28.23 -8.76 -9.13
CA ASP A 394 -27.88 -9.14 -10.51
C ASP A 394 -26.75 -8.29 -11.08
N ILE A 395 -26.67 -7.02 -10.64
CA ILE A 395 -25.63 -6.07 -11.06
C ILE A 395 -24.40 -6.17 -10.12
N TRP A 396 -24.60 -6.59 -8.86
CA TRP A 396 -23.61 -6.42 -7.80
C TRP A 396 -22.89 -7.72 -7.43
N GLY A 397 -23.51 -8.88 -7.64
CA GLY A 397 -22.92 -10.19 -7.38
C GLY A 397 -21.77 -10.59 -8.33
N THR A 398 -21.58 -9.88 -9.45
CA THR A 398 -20.72 -10.34 -10.56
C THR A 398 -19.70 -9.31 -11.07
N ASN A 399 -19.57 -8.09 -10.54
CA ASN A 399 -18.68 -7.11 -11.18
C ASN A 399 -17.97 -6.13 -10.21
N ILE A 400 -17.11 -6.63 -9.30
CA ILE A 400 -16.18 -5.80 -8.51
C ILE A 400 -14.75 -6.05 -8.98
N ALA A 401 -14.31 -5.43 -10.08
CA ALA A 401 -12.92 -5.55 -10.54
C ALA A 401 -12.39 -7.02 -10.59
N GLY A 402 -13.24 -7.98 -10.94
CA GLY A 402 -12.94 -9.42 -10.94
C GLY A 402 -13.07 -10.17 -9.61
N TYR A 403 -13.34 -9.48 -8.48
CA TYR A 403 -13.54 -10.06 -7.14
C TYR A 403 -14.94 -10.66 -6.97
N HIS A 404 -15.35 -11.53 -7.89
CA HIS A 404 -16.67 -12.15 -7.91
C HIS A 404 -16.97 -12.90 -6.60
N GLU A 405 -15.99 -13.60 -6.04
CA GLU A 405 -16.17 -14.41 -4.82
C GLU A 405 -16.32 -13.56 -3.56
N ALA A 406 -15.54 -12.48 -3.46
CA ALA A 406 -15.60 -11.54 -2.34
C ALA A 406 -16.73 -10.50 -2.46
N ALA A 407 -17.53 -10.53 -3.53
CA ALA A 407 -18.52 -9.49 -3.82
C ALA A 407 -19.53 -9.25 -2.68
N PRO A 408 -20.13 -10.26 -2.03
CA PRO A 408 -21.07 -10.02 -0.93
C PRO A 408 -20.45 -9.25 0.24
N GLN A 409 -19.26 -9.67 0.67
CA GLN A 409 -18.52 -9.04 1.75
C GLN A 409 -18.10 -7.60 1.41
N LEU A 410 -17.67 -7.37 0.17
CA LEU A 410 -17.30 -6.06 -0.33
C LEU A 410 -18.52 -5.12 -0.40
N VAL A 411 -19.67 -5.59 -0.89
CA VAL A 411 -20.89 -4.78 -0.96
C VAL A 411 -21.41 -4.43 0.43
N PHE A 412 -21.46 -5.40 1.35
CA PHE A 412 -21.88 -5.11 2.72
C PHE A 412 -20.95 -4.11 3.40
N GLN A 413 -19.65 -4.19 3.14
CA GLN A 413 -18.73 -3.18 3.65
C GLN A 413 -18.97 -1.80 3.04
N ALA A 414 -19.19 -1.71 1.73
CA ALA A 414 -19.51 -0.44 1.07
C ALA A 414 -20.76 0.21 1.69
N PHE A 415 -21.75 -0.62 2.03
CA PHE A 415 -22.94 -0.20 2.79
C PHE A 415 -22.58 0.32 4.19
N LEU A 416 -21.83 -0.44 4.98
CA LEU A 416 -21.45 -0.01 6.32
C LEU A 416 -20.59 1.27 6.32
N GLN A 417 -19.79 1.50 5.29
CA GLN A 417 -18.98 2.73 5.21
C GLN A 417 -19.86 3.97 5.13
N ARG A 418 -21.07 3.87 4.57
CA ARG A 418 -22.05 4.95 4.61
C ARG A 418 -22.57 5.22 6.02
N VAL A 419 -22.72 4.17 6.82
CA VAL A 419 -23.08 4.25 8.24
C VAL A 419 -21.99 5.02 8.96
N ALA A 420 -20.73 4.58 8.83
CA ALA A 420 -19.57 5.20 9.48
C ALA A 420 -19.44 6.71 9.18
N ASN A 421 -19.66 7.15 7.95
CA ASN A 421 -19.61 8.57 7.56
C ASN A 421 -20.54 9.51 8.35
N GLY A 422 -21.50 8.98 9.13
CA GLY A 422 -22.39 9.77 9.99
C GLY A 422 -21.82 10.14 11.37
N LYS A 423 -20.88 9.35 11.93
CA LYS A 423 -20.21 9.49 13.26
C LYS A 423 -19.53 8.18 13.77
N GLY A 424 -19.67 7.08 13.03
CA GLY A 424 -19.15 5.76 13.40
C GLY A 424 -17.84 5.39 12.73
N PHE A 425 -17.31 4.22 13.10
CA PHE A 425 -16.13 3.64 12.49
C PHE A 425 -16.29 2.12 12.39
N ILE A 426 -15.82 1.54 11.29
CA ILE A 426 -15.81 0.09 11.08
C ILE A 426 -14.43 -0.41 11.46
N ALA A 427 -14.36 -1.30 12.43
CA ALA A 427 -13.15 -2.01 12.79
C ALA A 427 -13.17 -3.41 12.18
N ARG A 428 -12.11 -3.76 11.45
CA ARG A 428 -11.79 -5.14 11.13
C ARG A 428 -10.72 -5.69 12.05
N GLU A 429 -11.04 -6.77 12.74
CA GLU A 429 -10.02 -7.60 13.35
C GLU A 429 -9.90 -8.90 12.55
N PHE A 430 -8.69 -9.14 12.02
CA PHE A 430 -8.32 -10.49 11.66
C PHE A 430 -7.76 -11.07 12.95
N GLY A 431 -8.57 -11.86 13.65
CA GLY A 431 -8.17 -12.48 14.90
C GLY A 431 -6.82 -13.19 14.77
N LEU A 432 -6.08 -13.20 15.87
CA LEU A 432 -4.81 -13.90 15.98
C LEU A 432 -4.99 -15.40 15.68
N GLY A 433 -4.78 -15.81 14.43
CA GLY A 433 -4.56 -17.20 14.04
C GLY A 433 -5.79 -18.06 13.71
N ARG A 434 -6.99 -17.49 13.49
CA ARG A 434 -8.12 -18.26 12.95
C ARG A 434 -8.87 -17.48 11.86
N LYS A 435 -9.31 -18.24 10.86
CA LYS A 435 -9.78 -17.83 9.54
C LYS A 435 -11.12 -17.07 9.57
N ARG A 436 -11.26 -16.15 8.59
CA ARG A 436 -12.47 -15.44 8.06
C ARG A 436 -12.95 -14.25 8.90
N THR A 437 -13.22 -13.14 8.22
CA THR A 437 -13.18 -11.77 8.75
C THR A 437 -14.50 -11.35 9.40
N ASP A 438 -14.54 -11.30 10.74
CA ASP A 438 -15.63 -10.64 11.47
C ASP A 438 -15.54 -9.11 11.33
N ILE A 439 -16.67 -8.47 11.05
CA ILE A 439 -16.76 -7.00 10.99
C ILE A 439 -17.31 -6.51 12.33
N MET A 440 -16.59 -5.60 12.99
CA MET A 440 -17.10 -4.91 14.17
C MET A 440 -17.41 -3.45 13.83
N LEU A 441 -18.69 -3.08 13.86
CA LEU A 441 -19.11 -1.70 13.77
C LEU A 441 -19.05 -1.05 15.15
N LYS A 442 -18.33 0.06 15.25
CA LYS A 442 -18.23 0.90 16.45
C LYS A 442 -18.96 2.21 16.20
N TRP A 443 -19.96 2.52 17.03
CA TRP A 443 -20.75 3.73 16.90
C TRP A 443 -20.68 4.57 18.17
N ARG A 444 -20.48 5.88 18.00
CA ARG A 444 -20.48 6.85 19.10
C ARG A 444 -21.59 7.87 18.88
N SER A 445 -22.60 7.85 19.74
CA SER A 445 -23.63 8.89 19.77
C SER A 445 -23.04 10.20 20.31
N SER A 446 -23.57 11.36 19.89
CA SER A 446 -23.11 12.67 20.38
C SER A 446 -23.32 12.83 21.88
N ASP A 447 -24.34 12.16 22.43
CA ASP A 447 -24.79 12.36 23.80
C ASP A 447 -24.32 11.25 24.75
N ARG A 448 -23.49 10.32 24.26
CA ARG A 448 -22.96 9.19 25.05
C ARG A 448 -21.43 9.08 24.96
N LEU A 449 -20.82 8.73 26.09
CA LEU A 449 -19.40 8.40 26.15
C LEU A 449 -19.12 6.96 25.72
N GLU A 450 -20.09 6.06 25.89
CA GLU A 450 -19.97 4.65 25.54
C GLU A 450 -20.04 4.42 24.02
N ILE A 451 -19.22 3.48 23.55
CA ILE A 451 -19.18 3.06 22.15
C ILE A 451 -20.05 1.80 21.99
N GLN A 452 -21.10 1.89 21.18
CA GLN A 452 -21.87 0.71 20.78
C GLN A 452 -21.00 -0.17 19.88
N LYS A 453 -20.93 -1.47 20.17
CA LYS A 453 -20.14 -2.45 19.43
C LYS A 453 -21.07 -3.52 18.87
N ILE A 454 -21.15 -3.58 17.55
CA ILE A 454 -21.98 -4.53 16.82
C ILE A 454 -21.06 -5.47 16.05
N VAL A 455 -21.15 -6.77 16.30
CA VAL A 455 -20.40 -7.80 15.58
C VAL A 455 -21.26 -8.34 14.44
N VAL A 456 -20.66 -8.45 13.26
CA VAL A 456 -21.29 -8.99 12.06
C VAL A 456 -20.40 -10.05 11.45
N GLU A 457 -20.90 -11.28 11.41
CA GLU A 457 -20.27 -12.40 10.72
C GLU A 457 -20.92 -12.60 9.35
N ILE A 458 -20.11 -12.92 8.34
CA ILE A 458 -20.57 -13.07 6.96
C ILE A 458 -20.27 -14.47 6.46
N LYS A 459 -21.31 -15.16 5.99
CA LYS A 459 -21.20 -16.46 5.33
C LYS A 459 -21.74 -16.44 3.91
N ILE A 460 -21.14 -17.29 3.09
CA ILE A 460 -21.62 -17.61 1.76
C ILE A 460 -22.20 -19.02 1.83
N LEU A 461 -23.47 -19.18 1.47
CA LEU A 461 -24.08 -20.48 1.26
C LEU A 461 -23.77 -20.95 -0.16
N THR A 462 -23.11 -22.10 -0.29
CA THR A 462 -22.81 -22.72 -1.58
C THR A 462 -23.68 -23.96 -1.80
N PRO A 463 -23.83 -24.44 -3.06
CA PRO A 463 -24.58 -25.68 -3.33
C PRO A 463 -24.05 -26.94 -2.64
N LYS A 464 -22.84 -26.89 -2.06
CA LYS A 464 -22.21 -28.00 -1.33
C LYS A 464 -22.54 -28.00 0.16
N ASP A 465 -23.11 -26.91 0.67
CA ASP A 465 -23.38 -26.71 2.09
C ASP A 465 -24.88 -26.79 2.40
N SER A 466 -25.24 -27.26 3.59
CA SER A 466 -26.58 -27.07 4.13
C SER A 466 -26.64 -25.74 4.91
N LEU A 467 -27.79 -25.06 4.86
CA LEU A 467 -28.00 -23.80 5.59
C LEU A 467 -27.69 -23.97 7.09
N GLU A 468 -28.16 -25.05 7.71
CA GLU A 468 -27.92 -25.36 9.12
C GLU A 468 -26.43 -25.55 9.46
N SER A 469 -25.66 -26.18 8.56
CA SER A 469 -24.21 -26.34 8.73
C SER A 469 -23.51 -24.98 8.71
N VAL A 470 -23.92 -24.08 7.81
CA VAL A 470 -23.37 -22.72 7.70
C VAL A 470 -23.73 -21.90 8.94
N ILE A 471 -24.99 -21.94 9.39
CA ILE A 471 -25.45 -21.26 10.62
C ILE A 471 -24.67 -21.73 11.83
N THR A 472 -24.53 -23.05 12.02
CA THR A 472 -23.83 -23.62 13.19
C THR A 472 -22.37 -23.16 13.25
N LYS A 473 -21.68 -23.15 12.10
CA LYS A 473 -20.30 -22.64 12.00
C LYS A 473 -20.23 -21.15 12.32
N ALA A 474 -21.15 -20.35 11.79
CA ALA A 474 -21.21 -18.91 12.05
C ALA A 474 -21.44 -18.63 13.54
N LEU A 475 -22.44 -19.25 14.17
CA LEU A 475 -22.71 -19.09 15.61
C LEU A 475 -21.49 -19.39 16.48
N THR A 476 -20.78 -20.48 16.19
CA THR A 476 -19.57 -20.85 16.92
C THR A 476 -18.49 -19.77 16.81
N GLN A 477 -18.26 -19.27 15.59
CA GLN A 477 -17.22 -18.26 15.33
C GLN A 477 -17.58 -16.89 15.90
N THR A 478 -18.82 -16.45 15.71
CA THR A 478 -19.28 -15.16 16.22
C THR A 478 -19.25 -15.14 17.75
N ALA A 479 -19.68 -16.23 18.42
CA ALA A 479 -19.62 -16.32 19.89
C ALA A 479 -18.19 -16.23 20.43
N GLU A 480 -17.22 -16.94 19.82
CA GLU A 480 -15.80 -16.85 20.22
C GLU A 480 -15.27 -15.42 20.12
N TYR A 481 -15.68 -14.67 19.09
CA TYR A 481 -15.20 -13.31 18.86
C TYR A 481 -15.92 -12.27 19.73
N SER A 482 -17.23 -12.39 19.89
CA SER A 482 -18.07 -11.48 20.69
C SER A 482 -17.66 -11.44 22.16
N ASP A 483 -17.29 -12.58 22.74
CA ASP A 483 -16.75 -12.67 24.11
C ASP A 483 -15.43 -11.87 24.27
N ILE A 484 -14.55 -11.94 23.27
CA ILE A 484 -13.26 -11.22 23.28
C ILE A 484 -13.46 -9.70 23.24
N VAL A 485 -14.40 -9.22 22.42
CA VAL A 485 -14.58 -7.78 22.18
C VAL A 485 -15.62 -7.13 23.10
N GLY A 486 -16.42 -7.94 23.79
CA GLY A 486 -17.54 -7.51 24.63
C GLY A 486 -18.59 -6.76 23.81
N SER A 487 -19.09 -7.38 22.73
CA SER A 487 -20.16 -6.81 21.92
C SER A 487 -21.52 -6.91 22.61
N THR A 488 -22.40 -5.98 22.29
CA THR A 488 -23.78 -5.97 22.82
C THR A 488 -24.77 -6.60 21.84
N GLU A 489 -24.40 -6.70 20.56
CA GLU A 489 -25.26 -7.16 19.48
C GLU A 489 -24.44 -8.00 18.48
N ASN A 490 -24.98 -9.17 18.14
CA ASN A 490 -24.33 -10.16 17.28
C ASN A 490 -25.24 -10.51 16.10
N HIS A 491 -24.74 -10.29 14.87
CA HIS A 491 -25.49 -10.53 13.65
C HIS A 491 -24.73 -11.46 12.71
N ILE A 492 -25.48 -12.28 11.97
CA ILE A 492 -24.95 -13.19 10.96
C ILE A 492 -25.65 -12.90 9.64
N LEU A 493 -24.90 -12.60 8.59
CA LEU A 493 -25.41 -12.43 7.22
C LEU A 493 -25.06 -13.67 6.39
N ILE A 494 -26.05 -14.32 5.81
CA ILE A 494 -25.87 -15.51 4.96
C ILE A 494 -26.29 -15.17 3.53
N PHE A 495 -25.32 -15.11 2.64
CA PHE A 495 -25.55 -14.82 1.22
C PHE A 495 -25.73 -16.12 0.43
N ASP A 496 -26.92 -16.34 -0.15
CA ASP A 496 -27.22 -17.51 -0.98
C ASP A 496 -26.83 -17.29 -2.45
N ARG A 497 -25.70 -17.90 -2.85
CA ARG A 497 -25.17 -17.84 -4.22
C ARG A 497 -25.63 -18.97 -5.12
N ASP A 498 -26.64 -19.75 -4.72
CA ASP A 498 -27.22 -20.75 -5.60
C ASP A 498 -27.80 -20.08 -6.86
N GLU A 499 -27.23 -20.43 -8.01
CA GLU A 499 -27.64 -19.97 -9.35
C GLU A 499 -28.95 -20.62 -9.81
N VAL A 500 -29.37 -21.70 -9.13
CA VAL A 500 -30.69 -22.27 -9.32
C VAL A 500 -31.72 -21.28 -8.76
N LYS A 501 -32.72 -20.94 -9.59
CA LYS A 501 -33.78 -19.96 -9.32
C LYS A 501 -34.62 -20.27 -8.06
N LYS A 502 -34.05 -20.13 -6.87
CA LYS A 502 -34.84 -19.93 -5.65
C LYS A 502 -35.47 -18.55 -5.71
N GLU A 503 -36.72 -18.45 -5.30
CA GLU A 503 -37.38 -17.16 -5.21
C GLU A 503 -36.71 -16.31 -4.11
N TRP A 504 -36.68 -14.99 -4.28
CA TRP A 504 -36.16 -14.07 -3.25
C TRP A 504 -36.78 -14.28 -1.87
N ARG A 505 -38.03 -14.77 -1.81
CA ARG A 505 -38.73 -15.11 -0.57
C ARG A 505 -38.12 -16.29 0.19
N GLU A 506 -37.38 -17.15 -0.50
CA GLU A 506 -36.68 -18.29 0.11
C GLU A 506 -35.25 -17.92 0.52
N LYS A 507 -34.67 -16.88 -0.10
CA LYS A 507 -33.34 -16.36 0.22
C LYS A 507 -33.35 -15.34 1.36
N LEU A 508 -34.41 -14.52 1.42
CA LEU A 508 -34.58 -13.48 2.44
C LEU A 508 -35.34 -14.03 3.65
N PHE A 509 -34.64 -14.17 4.76
CA PHE A 509 -35.23 -14.53 6.03
C PHE A 509 -34.56 -13.78 7.18
N LYS A 510 -35.25 -13.74 8.31
CA LYS A 510 -34.73 -13.24 9.57
C LYS A 510 -35.06 -14.25 10.65
N GLU A 511 -34.05 -14.72 11.37
CA GLU A 511 -34.19 -15.70 12.45
C GLU A 511 -33.42 -15.24 13.68
N GLN A 512 -33.94 -15.52 14.88
CA GLN A 512 -33.19 -15.37 16.12
C GLN A 512 -32.79 -16.75 16.65
N ARG A 513 -31.53 -16.89 17.07
CA ARG A 513 -31.04 -18.09 17.74
C ARG A 513 -30.27 -17.73 18.99
N GLU A 514 -30.35 -18.62 19.96
CA GLU A 514 -29.50 -18.60 21.14
C GLU A 514 -28.38 -19.63 21.00
N TYR A 515 -27.17 -19.24 21.35
CA TYR A 515 -26.00 -20.12 21.37
C TYR A 515 -25.11 -19.72 22.55
N ASN A 516 -24.77 -20.67 23.41
CA ASN A 516 -23.99 -20.44 24.65
C ASN A 516 -24.53 -19.31 25.56
N GLY A 517 -25.85 -19.06 25.55
CA GLY A 517 -26.49 -18.01 26.36
C GLY A 517 -26.43 -16.61 25.74
N GLU A 518 -25.87 -16.46 24.54
CA GLU A 518 -25.90 -15.24 23.75
C GLU A 518 -26.98 -15.31 22.66
N SER A 519 -27.58 -14.17 22.32
CA SER A 519 -28.57 -14.04 21.25
C SER A 519 -27.91 -13.57 19.95
N PHE A 520 -28.28 -14.22 18.85
CA PHE A 520 -27.79 -13.92 17.50
C PHE A 520 -28.98 -13.66 16.59
N THR A 521 -28.89 -12.61 15.77
CA THR A 521 -29.86 -12.36 14.68
C THR A 521 -29.25 -12.73 13.35
N ILE A 522 -29.88 -13.69 12.66
CA ILE A 522 -29.45 -14.24 11.38
C ILE A 522 -30.30 -13.62 10.28
N TRP A 523 -29.65 -13.14 9.22
CA TRP A 523 -30.28 -12.56 8.04
C TRP A 523 -29.88 -13.35 6.78
N GLY A 524 -30.88 -13.82 6.04
CA GLY A 524 -30.70 -14.37 4.69
C GLY A 524 -30.65 -13.25 3.66
N CYS A 525 -29.66 -13.30 2.78
CA CYS A 525 -29.40 -12.34 1.70
C CYS A 525 -29.30 -13.05 0.35
#